data_AF-A0AAD9P703-F1
#
_entry.id   AF-A0AAD9P703-F1
#
_cell.length_a   1.000
_cell.length_b   1.000
_cell.length_c   1.000
_cell.angle_alpha   90.00
_cell.angle_beta   90.00
_cell.angle_gamma   90.00
#
_symmetry.space_group_name_H-M   'P 1'
#
loop_
_entity.id
_entity.type
_entity.pdbx_description
1 polymer ?
#
loop_
_entity_poly.entity_id
_entity_poly.type
_entity_poly.pdbx_seq_one_letter_code
_entity_poly.pdbx_strand_id
1 'polypeptide(L)'
;MLLASMDPCENVFCHVGRVCQPDALGKGQCVCGDTAMCKGHHKVVCGSNGVYYPSHCELHRMACLTNAHISIDVTNQACEDALLEDKGRKRSSGLTDIGSVASLECM
;
A
#
# COMPACT_ATOMS: atom_id res chain seq x y z
N MET A 1 -41.42 7.91 -22.53
CA MET A 1 -40.01 7.86 -22.96
C MET A 1 -39.21 7.32 -21.80
N LEU A 2 -38.74 6.08 -21.87
CA LEU A 2 -37.84 5.53 -20.86
C LEU A 2 -36.44 6.06 -21.15
N LEU A 3 -35.94 6.96 -20.30
CA LEU A 3 -34.51 7.26 -20.27
C LEU A 3 -33.83 6.00 -19.76
N ALA A 4 -33.26 5.20 -20.66
CA ALA A 4 -32.36 4.14 -20.24
C ALA A 4 -31.16 4.82 -19.56
N SER A 5 -31.08 4.71 -18.25
CA SER A 5 -29.84 4.99 -17.52
C SER A 5 -28.85 3.89 -17.92
N MET A 6 -28.15 4.10 -19.03
CA MET A 6 -27.02 3.24 -19.39
C MET A 6 -26.02 3.32 -18.25
N ASP A 7 -25.68 2.19 -17.64
CA ASP A 7 -24.62 2.17 -16.64
C ASP A 7 -23.31 2.58 -17.34
N PRO A 8 -22.70 3.72 -16.95
CA PRO A 8 -21.50 4.23 -17.60
C PRO A 8 -20.31 3.27 -17.48
N CYS A 9 -20.40 2.26 -16.61
CA CYS A 9 -19.38 1.26 -16.36
C CYS A 9 -19.70 -0.13 -16.96
N GLU A 10 -20.84 -0.32 -17.64
CA GLU A 10 -21.33 -1.64 -18.11
C GLU A 10 -20.31 -2.41 -18.99
N ASN A 11 -19.44 -1.70 -19.71
CA ASN A 11 -18.40 -2.29 -20.57
C ASN A 11 -17.02 -1.65 -20.34
N VAL A 12 -16.75 -1.13 -19.14
CA VAL A 12 -15.47 -0.52 -18.80
C VAL A 12 -14.62 -1.48 -17.98
N PHE A 13 -13.52 -1.95 -18.58
CA PHE A 13 -12.56 -2.82 -17.90
C PHE A 13 -11.37 -2.00 -17.38
N CYS A 14 -11.23 -1.97 -16.06
CA CYS A 14 -10.13 -1.29 -15.39
C CYS A 14 -8.98 -2.26 -15.06
N HIS A 15 -7.74 -1.74 -15.07
CA HIS A 15 -6.59 -2.48 -14.55
C HIS A 15 -6.74 -2.78 -13.05
N VAL A 16 -5.97 -3.77 -12.56
CA VAL A 16 -5.96 -4.15 -11.14
C VAL A 16 -5.73 -2.96 -10.21
N GLY A 17 -6.39 -2.98 -9.03
CA GLY A 17 -6.34 -1.89 -8.06
C GLY A 17 -7.22 -0.67 -8.40
N ARG A 18 -7.98 -0.76 -9.50
CA ARG A 18 -8.89 0.30 -9.96
C ARG A 18 -10.34 -0.19 -10.03
N VAL A 19 -11.26 0.74 -9.90
CA VAL A 19 -12.70 0.55 -10.06
C VAL A 19 -13.24 1.56 -11.06
N CYS A 20 -14.28 1.19 -11.81
CA CYS A 20 -14.96 2.13 -12.67
C CYS A 20 -15.95 2.98 -11.84
N GLN A 21 -15.93 4.30 -12.06
CA GLN A 21 -16.89 5.25 -11.50
C GLN A 21 -17.33 6.25 -12.59
N PRO A 22 -18.57 6.75 -12.54
CA PRO A 22 -19.00 7.84 -13.43
C PRO A 22 -18.22 9.12 -13.11
N ASP A 23 -17.74 9.81 -14.15
CA ASP A 23 -17.21 11.16 -14.03
C ASP A 23 -18.35 12.22 -14.01
N ALA A 24 -17.98 13.50 -13.92
CA ALA A 24 -18.93 14.61 -13.90
C ALA A 24 -19.78 14.75 -15.19
N LEU A 25 -19.36 14.11 -16.29
CA LEU A 25 -20.06 14.09 -17.58
C LEU A 25 -20.88 12.82 -17.77
N GLY A 26 -20.90 11.93 -16.77
CA GLY A 26 -21.61 10.65 -16.83
C GLY A 26 -20.88 9.60 -17.68
N LYS A 27 -19.57 9.74 -17.90
CA LYS A 27 -18.74 8.74 -18.59
C LYS A 27 -18.02 7.86 -17.57
N GLY A 28 -17.93 6.56 -17.83
CA GLY A 28 -17.18 5.64 -16.96
C GLY A 28 -15.68 5.92 -17.01
N GLN A 29 -15.08 6.09 -15.84
CA GLN A 29 -13.66 6.35 -15.65
C GLN A 29 -13.06 5.39 -14.63
N CYS A 30 -11.88 4.85 -14.94
CA CYS A 30 -11.13 4.02 -14.01
C CYS A 30 -10.35 4.86 -13.01
N VAL A 31 -10.73 4.77 -11.73
CA VAL A 31 -10.07 5.43 -10.61
C VAL A 31 -9.44 4.40 -9.68
N CYS A 32 -8.44 4.80 -8.89
CA CYS A 32 -7.92 3.92 -7.84
C CYS A 32 -9.05 3.64 -6.84
N GLY A 33 -9.33 2.37 -6.58
CA GLY A 33 -10.44 2.05 -5.67
C GLY A 33 -10.09 2.36 -4.21
N ASP A 34 -11.11 2.35 -3.37
CA ASP A 34 -10.97 2.51 -1.93
C ASP A 34 -10.60 1.19 -1.22
N THR A 35 -10.44 1.25 0.10
CA THR A 35 -10.14 0.07 0.92
C THR A 35 -11.31 -0.91 1.00
N ALA A 36 -12.54 -0.47 0.70
CA ALA A 36 -13.71 -1.35 0.74
C ALA A 36 -13.66 -2.40 -0.37
N MET A 37 -13.08 -2.07 -1.53
CA MET A 37 -12.85 -3.04 -2.62
C MET A 37 -11.94 -4.20 -2.19
N CYS A 38 -11.06 -3.99 -1.20
CA CYS A 38 -10.12 -4.99 -0.72
C CYS A 38 -10.63 -5.76 0.51
N LYS A 39 -11.85 -5.50 0.96
CA LYS A 39 -12.45 -6.18 2.11
C LYS A 39 -12.57 -7.69 1.86
N GLY A 40 -12.11 -8.50 2.82
CA GLY A 40 -12.10 -9.96 2.72
C GLY A 40 -10.83 -10.55 2.11
N HIS A 41 -9.93 -9.73 1.56
CA HIS A 41 -8.63 -10.15 1.08
C HIS A 41 -7.56 -9.95 2.16
N HIS A 42 -6.97 -11.04 2.64
CA HIS A 42 -6.04 -10.99 3.80
C HIS A 42 -4.75 -11.81 3.64
N LYS A 43 -4.43 -12.25 2.41
CA LYS A 43 -3.18 -12.98 2.16
C LYS A 43 -2.03 -11.99 2.00
N VAL A 44 -1.26 -11.80 3.06
CA VAL A 44 -0.07 -10.92 3.07
C VAL A 44 0.89 -11.28 1.94
N VAL A 45 1.42 -10.25 1.27
CA VAL A 45 2.41 -10.37 0.18
C VAL A 45 3.55 -9.37 0.39
N CYS A 46 4.77 -9.74 0.00
CA CYS A 46 5.87 -8.79 -0.13
C CYS A 46 5.79 -8.08 -1.49
N GLY A 47 5.89 -6.76 -1.51
CA GLY A 47 6.05 -5.97 -2.73
C GLY A 47 7.52 -5.80 -3.11
N SER A 48 7.78 -5.63 -4.40
CA SER A 48 9.11 -5.34 -4.95
C SER A 48 9.74 -4.03 -4.44
N ASN A 49 8.96 -3.21 -3.72
CA ASN A 49 9.40 -2.00 -3.06
C ASN A 49 9.78 -2.22 -1.58
N GLY A 50 9.92 -3.47 -1.13
CA GLY A 50 10.32 -3.81 0.23
C GLY A 50 9.22 -3.63 1.29
N VAL A 51 7.96 -3.47 0.87
CA VAL A 51 6.82 -3.27 1.77
C VAL A 51 5.92 -4.50 1.77
N TYR A 52 5.52 -4.94 2.96
CA TYR A 52 4.46 -5.95 3.11
C TYR A 52 3.08 -5.31 2.95
N TYR A 53 2.25 -5.88 2.09
CA TYR A 53 0.86 -5.48 1.91
C TYR A 53 -0.08 -6.51 2.54
N PRO A 54 -1.19 -6.09 3.18
CA PRO A 54 -2.17 -7.01 3.77
C PRO A 54 -2.79 -7.99 2.77
N SER A 55 -2.81 -7.62 1.49
CA SER A 55 -3.28 -8.48 0.41
C SER A 55 -2.73 -8.04 -0.95
N HIS A 56 -2.89 -8.92 -1.94
CA HIS A 56 -2.66 -8.59 -3.36
C HIS A 56 -3.52 -7.41 -3.83
N CYS A 57 -4.74 -7.25 -3.30
CA CYS A 57 -5.61 -6.12 -3.63
C CYS A 57 -5.00 -4.81 -3.13
N GLU A 58 -4.54 -4.78 -1.87
CA GLU A 58 -3.92 -3.59 -1.29
C GLU A 58 -2.61 -3.22 -2.01
N LEU A 59 -1.82 -4.20 -2.44
CA LEU A 59 -0.62 -3.96 -3.24
C LEU A 59 -0.95 -3.19 -4.53
N HIS A 60 -1.91 -3.66 -5.32
CA HIS A 60 -2.30 -2.99 -6.57
C HIS A 60 -3.01 -1.66 -6.36
N ARG A 61 -3.82 -1.57 -5.30
CA ARG A 61 -4.44 -0.31 -4.90
C ARG A 61 -3.37 0.74 -4.58
N MET A 62 -2.35 0.38 -3.82
CA MET A 62 -1.24 1.26 -3.48
C MET A 62 -0.36 1.59 -4.69
N ALA A 63 -0.11 0.64 -5.60
CA ALA A 63 0.54 0.89 -6.88
C ALA A 63 -0.20 1.95 -7.70
N CYS A 64 -1.54 1.88 -7.74
CA CYS A 64 -2.36 2.89 -8.39
C CYS A 64 -2.22 4.27 -7.72
N LEU A 65 -2.38 4.35 -6.39
CA LEU A 65 -2.37 5.61 -5.63
C LEU A 65 -1.02 6.32 -5.68
N THR A 66 0.08 5.56 -5.71
CA THR A 66 1.44 6.11 -5.73
C THR A 66 1.97 6.33 -7.15
N ASN A 67 1.19 5.97 -8.17
CA ASN A 67 1.63 5.95 -9.57
C ASN A 67 2.97 5.20 -9.75
N ALA A 68 3.13 4.08 -9.04
CA ALA A 68 4.34 3.27 -9.03
C ALA A 68 4.02 1.84 -9.46
N HIS A 69 4.94 1.21 -10.19
CA HIS A 69 4.85 -0.21 -10.48
C HIS A 69 5.39 -1.02 -9.29
N ILE A 70 4.51 -1.76 -8.62
CA ILE A 70 4.86 -2.66 -7.52
C ILE A 70 4.43 -4.06 -7.94
N SER A 71 5.39 -4.99 -8.03
CA SER A 71 5.10 -6.40 -8.28
C SER A 71 5.19 -7.19 -6.97
N ILE A 72 4.62 -8.39 -6.93
CA ILE A 72 4.86 -9.31 -5.82
C ILE A 72 6.31 -9.80 -5.91
N ASP A 73 7.07 -9.65 -4.83
CA ASP A 73 8.32 -10.36 -4.64
C ASP A 73 8.03 -11.71 -3.96
N VAL A 74 8.13 -12.79 -4.74
CA VAL A 74 7.89 -14.15 -4.27
C VAL A 74 9.01 -14.69 -3.37
N THR A 75 10.20 -14.07 -3.42
CA THR A 75 11.37 -14.49 -2.63
C THR A 75 11.37 -13.86 -1.24
N ASN A 76 10.59 -12.79 -1.04
CA ASN A 76 10.63 -11.88 0.12
C ASN A 76 11.93 -11.10 0.30
N GLN A 77 12.91 -11.25 -0.59
CA GLN A 77 14.23 -10.63 -0.44
C GLN A 77 14.13 -9.11 -0.27
N ALA A 78 13.30 -8.43 -1.06
CA ALA A 78 13.17 -6.97 -0.97
C ALA A 78 12.65 -6.52 0.41
N CYS A 79 11.71 -7.25 0.99
CA CYS A 79 11.18 -6.92 2.30
C CYS A 79 12.13 -7.33 3.43
N GLU A 80 12.84 -8.44 3.29
CA GLU A 80 13.87 -8.85 4.24
C GLU A 80 15.01 -7.83 4.29
N ASP A 81 15.46 -7.33 3.14
CA ASP A 81 16.48 -6.29 3.04
C ASP A 81 16.02 -4.98 3.70
N ALA A 82 14.79 -4.54 3.42
CA ALA A 82 14.22 -3.34 4.04
C ALA A 82 14.16 -3.44 5.57
N LEU A 83 13.83 -4.61 6.11
CA LEU A 83 13.84 -4.85 7.57
C LEU A 83 15.25 -4.79 8.18
N LEU A 84 16.30 -5.09 7.41
CA LEU A 84 17.69 -4.96 7.85
C LEU A 84 18.15 -3.50 7.84
N GLU A 85 17.72 -2.70 6.85
CA GLU A 85 17.96 -1.26 6.81
C GLU A 85 17.31 -0.55 8.03
N ASP A 86 16.09 -0.95 8.39
CA ASP A 86 15.40 -0.45 9.59
C ASP A 86 16.15 -0.78 10.89
N LYS A 87 16.78 -1.96 10.97
CA LYS A 87 17.64 -2.33 12.11
C LYS A 87 18.93 -1.51 12.12
N GLY A 88 19.47 -1.15 10.95
CA GLY A 88 20.61 -0.24 10.81
C GLY A 88 20.30 1.16 11.38
N ARG A 89 19.10 1.69 11.11
CA ARG A 89 18.62 2.97 11.67
C ARG A 89 18.51 2.95 13.20
N LYS A 90 18.14 1.82 13.79
CA LYS A 90 18.09 1.67 15.26
C LYS A 90 19.48 1.54 15.88
N ARG A 91 20.46 0.96 15.16
CA ARG A 91 21.87 0.90 15.60
C ARG A 91 22.57 2.26 15.54
N SER A 92 22.19 3.14 14.61
CA SER A 92 22.70 4.52 14.57
C SER A 92 22.05 5.46 15.59
N SER A 93 20.97 5.05 16.25
CA SER A 93 20.37 5.77 17.38
C SER A 93 20.97 5.36 18.74
N GLY A 94 22.08 4.61 18.74
CA GLY A 94 22.77 4.11 19.94
C GLY A 94 24.22 4.57 20.07
N LEU A 95 24.56 5.79 19.63
CA LEU A 95 25.91 6.34 19.82
C LEU A 95 25.94 7.88 19.99
N THR A 96 25.30 8.39 21.05
CA THR A 96 25.65 9.55 21.89
C THR A 96 24.74 9.43 23.14
N ASP A 97 25.19 9.02 24.31
CA ASP A 97 25.86 9.90 25.27
C ASP A 97 26.85 9.13 26.16
N ILE A 98 28.13 9.51 26.06
CA ILE A 98 29.11 9.31 27.11
C ILE A 98 29.04 10.59 27.96
N GLY A 99 28.24 10.62 29.02
CA GLY A 99 28.21 11.80 29.91
C GLY A 99 26.91 12.14 30.63
N SER A 100 26.28 11.18 31.31
CA SER A 100 25.55 11.51 32.53
C SER A 100 25.71 10.40 33.54
N VAL A 101 26.81 10.49 34.29
CA VAL A 101 26.80 10.14 35.70
C VAL A 101 25.84 11.12 36.40
N ALA A 102 24.55 10.84 36.35
CA ALA A 102 23.60 11.40 37.29
C ALA A 102 23.19 10.25 38.21
N SER A 103 23.97 10.13 39.29
CA SER A 103 23.57 9.45 40.50
C SER A 103 22.15 9.86 40.87
N LEU A 104 21.25 8.91 41.09
CA LEU A 104 20.71 8.63 42.42
C LEU A 104 19.70 7.48 42.32
N GLU A 105 19.89 6.55 43.24
CA GLU A 105 19.05 5.40 43.54
C GLU A 105 17.66 5.81 44.05
N CYS A 106 16.75 4.83 43.94
CA CYS A 106 15.65 4.51 44.86
C CYS A 106 15.19 5.59 45.86
N MET A 107 13.94 6.03 45.70
CA MET A 107 12.98 6.32 46.78
C MET A 107 11.58 5.87 46.34
#